data_AF-A0A455SK67-F1
#
_entry.id   AF-A0A455SK67-F1
#
_cell.length_a   1.000
_cell.length_b   1.000
_cell.length_c   1.000
_cell.angle_alpha   90.00
_cell.angle_beta   90.00
_cell.angle_gamma   90.00
#
_symmetry.space_group_name_H-M   'P 1'
#
loop_
_entity.id
_entity.type
_entity.pdbx_description
1 polymer ?
#
loop_
_entity_poly.entity_id
_entity_poly.type
_entity_poly.pdbx_seq_one_letter_code
_entity_poly.pdbx_strand_id
1 'polypeptide(L)'
;MERMRKTENLTRPLVTGNLEAVRPAAWKRWLHLAHLAFFGMLFAIVGWNEVMRGGSWYHHGAMAALAFLWCIWYWFMLVRHPQWWRRVGLMLCYNAGALLLLGALVWLNSACWPLVYLFYPQVFAVLPLGWAIPVGLLAGGLHVGMRYVLDQQPLGFLLLNVALALVVYAVVTTGAIALVQLHLERNALQDELRITRKKLAEVRRRTYALEDQQRQLRTVHDNLTQGLISIVMHLAVADKMMPRNTYSGSRQHVEQARSVAREKLADVRRWLKKTGQHDALPPELPVTEELELISSLVQEEKP
;
A
#
# COMPACT_ATOMS: atom_id res chain seq x y z
N MET A 1 29.15 -2.37 2.80
CA MET A 1 29.42 -0.97 2.42
C MET A 1 28.16 -0.23 1.95
N GLU A 2 27.23 -0.89 1.27
CA GLU A 2 25.98 -0.25 0.76
C GLU A 2 25.02 0.24 1.87
N ARG A 3 24.94 -0.46 3.02
CA ARG A 3 24.18 0.01 4.19
C ARG A 3 24.75 1.29 4.81
N MET A 4 26.07 1.42 4.94
CA MET A 4 26.70 2.62 5.50
C MET A 4 26.52 3.85 4.59
N ARG A 5 26.59 3.65 3.26
CA ARG A 5 26.32 4.70 2.28
C ARG A 5 24.85 5.14 2.30
N LYS A 6 23.93 4.22 2.58
CA LYS A 6 22.49 4.52 2.71
C LYS A 6 22.21 5.34 3.98
N THR A 7 22.86 5.02 5.10
CA THR A 7 22.73 5.81 6.34
C THR A 7 23.33 7.20 6.24
N GLU A 8 24.46 7.35 5.54
CA GLU A 8 25.12 8.66 5.33
C GLU A 8 24.30 9.60 4.42
N ASN A 9 23.64 9.05 3.39
CA ASN A 9 22.75 9.82 2.53
C ASN A 9 21.46 10.28 3.24
N LEU A 10 21.06 9.60 4.32
CA LEU A 10 19.88 9.92 5.11
C LEU A 10 20.16 10.95 6.20
N THR A 11 21.39 11.04 6.71
CA THR A 11 21.78 12.03 7.73
C THR A 11 22.11 13.40 7.15
N ARG A 12 22.64 13.46 5.92
CA ARG A 12 22.89 14.73 5.21
C ARG A 12 21.69 15.69 5.22
N PRO A 13 20.46 15.30 4.83
CA PRO A 13 19.31 16.23 4.83
C PRO A 13 18.89 16.70 6.22
N LEU A 14 19.17 15.94 7.30
CA LEU A 14 18.93 16.37 8.69
C LEU A 14 19.89 17.48 9.12
N VAL A 15 21.13 17.45 8.63
CA VAL A 15 22.18 18.45 8.92
C VAL A 15 22.07 19.66 8.00
N THR A 16 21.73 19.47 6.73
CA THR A 16 21.68 20.56 5.72
C THR A 16 20.36 21.33 5.70
N GLY A 17 19.44 21.07 6.63
CA GLY A 17 18.17 21.80 6.75
C GLY A 17 17.13 21.48 5.67
N ASN A 18 17.36 20.46 4.84
CA ASN A 18 16.40 20.05 3.80
C ASN A 18 15.41 19.01 4.34
N LEU A 19 14.65 19.43 5.35
CA LEU A 19 13.70 18.59 6.07
C LEU A 19 12.49 18.16 5.20
N GLU A 20 12.30 18.72 4.00
CA GLU A 20 11.20 18.36 3.10
C GLU A 20 11.31 16.93 2.55
N ALA A 21 12.53 16.44 2.30
CA ALA A 21 12.75 15.09 1.77
C ALA A 21 12.42 13.97 2.77
N VAL A 22 12.33 14.30 4.07
CA VAL A 22 12.17 13.34 5.17
C VAL A 22 10.82 13.49 5.89
N ARG A 23 9.98 14.48 5.52
CA ARG A 23 8.70 14.76 6.20
C ARG A 23 7.51 14.16 5.45
N PRO A 24 7.05 12.94 5.78
CA PRO A 24 5.88 12.33 5.15
C PRO A 24 4.61 13.12 5.50
N ALA A 25 3.53 12.88 4.77
CA ALA A 25 2.21 13.48 5.05
C ALA A 25 1.75 13.30 6.51
N ALA A 26 2.19 12.22 7.18
CA ALA A 26 1.95 11.97 8.60
C ALA A 26 2.59 13.05 9.52
N TRP A 27 3.78 13.54 9.19
CA TRP A 27 4.44 14.62 9.92
C TRP A 27 3.64 15.92 9.82
N LYS A 28 3.16 16.25 8.61
CA LYS A 28 2.31 17.44 8.41
C LYS A 28 1.02 17.34 9.23
N ARG A 29 0.38 16.16 9.26
CA ARG A 29 -0.82 15.90 10.09
C ARG A 29 -0.53 16.04 11.58
N TRP A 30 0.55 15.41 12.06
CA TRP A 30 0.97 15.51 13.47
C TRP A 30 1.28 16.95 13.86
N LEU A 31 1.95 17.70 12.99
CA LEU A 31 2.21 19.12 13.18
C LEU A 31 0.92 19.93 13.27
N HIS A 32 -0.04 19.71 12.37
CA HIS A 32 -1.35 20.36 12.45
C HIS A 32 -2.07 20.01 13.76
N LEU A 33 -2.04 18.75 14.20
CA LEU A 33 -2.61 18.34 15.48
C LEU A 33 -1.93 19.03 16.66
N ALA A 34 -0.60 19.16 16.65
CA ALA A 34 0.13 19.88 17.69
C ALA A 34 -0.23 21.37 17.74
N HIS A 35 -0.40 22.02 16.58
CA HIS A 35 -0.86 23.41 16.51
C HIS A 35 -2.30 23.57 16.99
N LEU A 36 -3.19 22.67 16.58
CA LEU A 36 -4.58 22.65 17.04
C LEU A 36 -4.67 22.44 18.55
N ALA A 37 -3.86 21.54 19.11
CA ALA A 37 -3.76 21.34 20.54
C ALA A 37 -3.23 22.59 21.26
N PHE A 38 -2.22 23.26 20.70
CA PHE A 38 -1.66 24.50 21.27
C PHE A 38 -2.71 25.62 21.32
N PHE A 39 -3.33 25.94 20.18
CA PHE A 39 -4.34 27.00 20.12
C PHE A 39 -5.61 26.62 20.91
N GLY A 40 -6.03 25.35 20.86
CA GLY A 40 -7.13 24.85 21.67
C GLY A 40 -6.87 25.05 23.16
N MET A 41 -5.67 24.73 23.63
CA MET A 41 -5.27 24.96 25.02
C MET A 41 -5.20 26.46 25.36
N LEU A 42 -4.64 27.29 24.48
CA LEU A 42 -4.60 28.75 24.65
C LEU A 42 -6.00 29.33 24.82
N PHE A 43 -6.94 29.00 23.93
CA PHE A 43 -8.32 29.47 24.01
C PHE A 43 -9.06 28.91 25.22
N ALA A 44 -8.79 27.67 25.61
CA ALA A 44 -9.35 27.09 26.83
C ALA A 44 -8.89 27.84 28.08
N ILE A 45 -7.61 28.19 28.19
CA ILE A 45 -7.06 28.94 29.33
C ILE A 45 -7.61 30.36 29.36
N VAL A 46 -7.64 31.06 28.22
CA VAL A 46 -8.19 32.42 28.13
C VAL A 46 -9.69 32.40 28.46
N GLY A 47 -10.47 31.50 27.86
CA GLY A 47 -11.90 31.37 28.12
C GLY A 47 -12.22 30.96 29.56
N TRP A 48 -11.45 30.05 30.15
CA TRP A 48 -11.58 29.69 31.57
C TRP A 48 -11.31 30.89 32.46
N ASN A 49 -10.30 31.69 32.14
CA ASN A 49 -9.96 32.89 32.90
C ASN A 49 -11.08 33.94 32.84
N GLU A 50 -11.70 34.15 31.68
CA GLU A 50 -12.86 35.07 31.54
C GLU A 50 -14.07 34.62 32.38
N VAL A 51 -14.34 33.31 32.46
CA VAL A 51 -15.51 32.77 33.16
C VAL A 51 -15.31 32.73 34.68
N MET A 52 -14.13 32.31 35.14
CA MET A 52 -13.90 31.99 36.56
C MET A 52 -13.28 33.13 37.36
N ARG A 53 -12.49 34.00 36.73
CA ARG A 53 -11.85 35.12 37.41
C ARG A 53 -12.58 36.40 37.03
N GLY A 54 -13.32 36.99 37.96
CA GLY A 54 -13.77 38.39 37.86
C GLY A 54 -12.61 39.38 38.03
N GLY A 55 -11.55 39.20 37.24
CA GLY A 55 -10.35 40.02 37.28
C GLY A 55 -10.56 41.39 36.63
N SER A 56 -9.60 42.30 36.82
CA SER A 56 -9.61 43.61 36.16
C SER A 56 -9.65 43.42 34.63
N TRP A 57 -10.61 44.07 33.98
CA TRP A 57 -10.88 43.97 32.53
C TRP A 57 -9.64 44.22 31.65
N TYR A 58 -8.66 44.97 32.15
CA TYR A 58 -7.37 45.19 31.48
C TYR A 58 -6.55 43.91 31.31
N HIS A 59 -6.52 43.01 32.30
CA HIS A 59 -5.76 41.76 32.20
C HIS A 59 -6.38 40.80 31.19
N HIS A 60 -7.70 40.75 31.16
CA HIS A 60 -8.51 39.95 30.23
C HIS A 60 -8.33 40.44 28.79
N GLY A 61 -8.47 41.75 28.59
CA GLY A 61 -8.20 42.39 27.30
C GLY A 61 -6.77 42.18 26.82
N ALA A 62 -5.78 42.29 27.71
CA ALA A 62 -4.38 42.05 27.37
C ALA A 62 -4.12 40.58 26.96
N MET A 63 -4.72 39.61 27.65
CA MET A 63 -4.58 38.20 27.31
C MET A 63 -5.23 37.87 25.97
N ALA A 64 -6.45 38.35 25.72
CA ALA A 64 -7.12 38.17 24.44
C ALA A 64 -6.34 38.84 23.29
N ALA A 65 -5.82 40.05 23.51
CA ALA A 65 -5.01 40.77 22.54
C ALA A 65 -3.72 40.02 22.20
N LEU A 66 -3.00 39.48 23.20
CA LEU A 66 -1.77 38.70 22.96
C LEU A 66 -2.07 37.36 22.27
N ALA A 67 -3.16 36.68 22.64
CA ALA A 67 -3.58 35.45 21.95
C ALA A 67 -3.92 35.72 20.48
N PHE A 68 -4.64 36.81 20.21
CA PHE A 68 -4.98 37.22 18.85
C PHE A 68 -3.73 37.65 18.05
N LEU A 69 -2.83 38.39 18.67
CA LEU A 69 -1.53 38.75 18.10
C LEU A 69 -0.73 37.50 17.73
N TRP A 70 -0.74 36.47 18.56
CA TRP A 70 -0.07 35.20 18.26
C TRP A 70 -0.73 34.49 17.07
N CYS A 71 -2.06 34.44 17.01
CA CYS A 71 -2.78 33.89 15.86
C CYS A 71 -2.43 34.62 14.56
N ILE A 72 -2.38 35.96 14.56
CA ILE A 72 -1.99 36.77 13.41
C ILE A 72 -0.53 36.49 13.03
N TRP A 73 0.37 36.48 14.01
CA TRP A 73 1.79 36.20 13.80
C TRP A 73 2.01 34.83 13.17
N TYR A 74 1.31 33.81 13.68
CA TYR A 74 1.31 32.46 13.15
C TYR A 74 0.79 32.41 11.72
N TRP A 75 -0.37 33.02 11.46
CA TRP A 75 -0.96 33.04 10.13
C TRP A 75 -0.05 33.76 9.11
N PHE A 76 0.50 34.92 9.49
CA PHE A 76 1.38 35.72 8.64
C PHE A 76 2.68 34.99 8.31
N MET A 77 3.34 34.39 9.31
CA MET A 77 4.63 33.72 9.12
C MET A 77 4.48 32.35 8.46
N LEU A 78 3.52 31.53 8.88
CA LEU A 78 3.44 30.12 8.48
C LEU A 78 2.47 29.85 7.32
N VAL A 79 1.34 30.56 7.26
CA VAL A 79 0.28 30.29 6.25
C VAL A 79 0.43 31.20 5.03
N ARG A 80 0.69 32.50 5.25
CA ARG A 80 0.75 33.48 4.16
C ARG A 80 2.04 33.39 3.34
N HIS A 81 3.14 32.95 3.95
CA HIS A 81 4.45 32.82 3.31
C HIS A 81 5.08 31.43 3.49
N PRO A 82 4.54 30.37 2.85
CA PRO A 82 5.06 29.00 2.98
C PRO A 82 6.53 28.86 2.57
N GLN A 83 7.01 29.73 1.67
CA GLN A 83 8.38 29.74 1.16
C GLN A 83 9.43 30.12 2.22
N TRP A 84 9.01 30.77 3.31
CA TRP A 84 9.92 31.23 4.38
C TRP A 84 10.45 30.07 5.23
N TRP A 85 9.85 28.88 5.13
CA TRP A 85 10.33 27.67 5.79
C TRP A 85 11.76 27.29 5.40
N ARG A 86 12.24 27.71 4.22
CA ARG A 86 13.63 27.50 3.79
C ARG A 86 14.63 28.48 4.41
N ARG A 87 14.18 29.61 4.98
CA ARG A 87 15.05 30.66 5.53
C ARG A 87 15.15 30.53 7.04
N VAL A 88 16.23 29.92 7.52
CA VAL A 88 16.50 29.70 8.95
C VAL A 88 16.40 31.01 9.75
N GLY A 89 16.90 32.13 9.22
CA GLY A 89 16.81 33.44 9.89
C GLY A 89 15.38 33.91 10.16
N LEU A 90 14.46 33.76 9.21
CA LEU A 90 13.05 34.14 9.41
C LEU A 90 12.37 33.21 10.41
N MET A 91 12.74 31.93 10.41
CA MET A 91 12.20 30.98 11.39
C MET A 91 12.76 31.19 12.80
N LEU A 92 13.99 31.68 12.92
CA LEU A 92 14.53 32.19 14.19
C LEU A 92 13.73 33.41 14.66
N CYS A 93 13.44 34.37 13.78
CA CYS A 93 12.58 35.52 14.12
C CYS A 93 11.18 35.08 14.55
N TYR A 94 10.57 34.11 13.86
CA TYR A 94 9.28 33.54 14.24
C TYR A 94 9.32 32.95 15.66
N ASN A 95 10.33 32.13 15.96
CA ASN A 95 10.49 31.48 17.26
C ASN A 95 10.83 32.48 18.37
N ALA A 96 11.65 33.50 18.08
CA ALA A 96 11.94 34.57 19.02
C ALA A 96 10.67 35.36 19.36
N GLY A 97 9.87 35.72 18.36
CA GLY A 97 8.57 36.37 18.56
C GLY A 97 7.60 35.50 19.36
N ALA A 98 7.49 34.21 19.00
CA ALA A 98 6.63 33.27 19.72
C ALA A 98 7.10 33.05 21.18
N LEU A 99 8.40 33.00 21.43
CA LEU A 99 8.96 32.91 22.79
C LEU A 99 8.67 34.17 23.61
N LEU A 100 8.74 35.35 23.00
CA LEU A 100 8.39 36.62 23.65
C LEU A 100 6.90 36.64 24.01
N LEU A 101 6.03 36.26 23.08
CA LEU A 101 4.58 36.16 23.32
C LEU A 101 4.26 35.15 24.43
N LEU A 102 4.93 33.99 24.44
CA LEU A 102 4.79 32.99 25.48
C LEU A 102 5.20 33.54 26.85
N GLY A 103 6.36 34.18 26.92
CA GLY A 103 6.86 34.81 28.14
C GLY A 103 5.91 35.88 28.66
N ALA A 104 5.39 36.73 27.78
CA ALA A 104 4.40 37.75 28.12
C ALA A 104 3.10 37.12 28.67
N LEU A 105 2.61 36.04 28.04
CA LEU A 105 1.41 35.33 28.51
C LEU A 105 1.59 34.74 29.90
N VAL A 106 2.72 34.04 30.12
CA VAL A 106 3.05 33.42 31.41
C VAL A 106 3.25 34.48 32.50
N TRP A 107 3.81 35.64 32.14
CA TRP A 107 3.95 36.78 33.04
C TRP A 107 2.61 37.36 33.47
N LEU A 108 1.67 37.51 32.53
CA LEU A 108 0.31 38.01 32.78
C LEU A 108 -0.52 37.03 33.61
N ASN A 109 -0.35 35.72 33.37
CA ASN A 109 -1.04 34.69 34.12
C ASN A 109 -0.20 33.43 34.16
N SER A 110 0.16 33.04 35.38
CA SER A 110 0.90 31.81 35.64
C SER A 110 0.20 30.57 35.05
N ALA A 111 -1.12 30.57 34.87
CA ALA A 111 -1.89 29.46 34.29
C ALA A 111 -1.53 29.13 32.83
N CYS A 112 -0.89 30.05 32.09
CA CYS A 112 -0.44 29.81 30.72
C CYS A 112 0.81 28.92 30.62
N TRP A 113 1.42 28.56 31.75
CA TRP A 113 2.67 27.80 31.79
C TRP A 113 2.69 26.48 31.02
N PRO A 114 1.61 25.66 30.95
CA PRO A 114 1.73 24.37 30.27
C PRO A 114 1.80 24.52 28.75
N LEU A 115 1.52 25.71 28.20
CA LEU A 115 1.75 26.02 26.78
C LEU A 115 3.23 25.85 26.38
N VAL A 116 4.17 25.97 27.32
CA VAL A 116 5.60 25.69 27.09
C VAL A 116 5.82 24.27 26.54
N TYR A 117 5.09 23.27 27.04
CA TYR A 117 5.23 21.89 26.55
C TYR A 117 4.79 21.72 25.10
N LEU A 118 3.78 22.48 24.68
CA LEU A 118 3.29 22.48 23.30
C LEU A 118 4.13 23.38 22.37
N PHE A 119 4.88 24.33 22.94
CA PHE A 119 5.83 25.17 22.21
C PHE A 119 7.07 24.39 21.75
N TYR A 120 7.59 23.45 22.56
CA TYR A 120 8.75 22.63 22.20
C TYR A 120 8.60 21.92 20.84
N PRO A 121 7.49 21.20 20.55
CA PRO A 121 7.24 20.65 19.22
C PRO A 121 7.30 21.66 18.08
N GLN A 122 6.87 22.92 18.29
CA GLN A 122 6.92 23.95 17.24
C GLN A 122 8.35 24.37 16.91
N VAL A 123 9.20 24.58 17.93
CA VAL A 123 10.59 25.00 17.74
C VAL A 123 11.33 24.02 16.83
N PHE A 124 11.27 22.74 17.18
CA PHE A 124 12.03 21.73 16.46
C PHE A 124 11.37 21.24 15.16
N ALA A 125 10.06 21.44 14.98
CA ALA A 125 9.42 21.15 13.71
C ALA A 125 9.80 22.15 12.61
N VAL A 126 10.11 23.38 13.02
CA VAL A 126 10.34 24.51 12.12
C VAL A 126 11.84 24.79 11.96
N LEU A 127 12.67 24.54 12.98
CA LEU A 127 14.13 24.74 12.93
C LEU A 127 14.91 23.44 12.65
N PRO A 128 16.05 23.54 11.94
CA PRO A 128 17.02 22.44 11.90
C PRO A 128 17.59 22.17 13.30
N LEU A 129 17.97 20.91 13.55
CA LEU A 129 18.35 20.42 14.89
C LEU A 129 19.45 21.26 15.55
N GLY A 130 20.42 21.75 14.78
CA GLY A 130 21.53 22.58 15.29
C GLY A 130 21.08 23.92 15.90
N TRP A 131 19.98 24.52 15.42
CA TRP A 131 19.40 25.74 15.98
C TRP A 131 18.26 25.46 16.95
N ALA A 132 17.57 24.34 16.78
CA ALA A 132 16.46 23.97 17.66
C ALA A 132 16.95 23.65 19.09
N ILE A 133 18.13 23.03 19.24
CA ILE A 133 18.74 22.76 20.56
C ILE A 133 18.98 24.05 21.37
N PRO A 134 19.75 25.05 20.88
CA PRO A 134 20.00 26.27 21.64
C PRO A 134 18.72 27.08 21.91
N VAL A 135 17.78 27.14 20.95
CA VAL A 135 16.49 27.82 21.16
C VAL A 135 15.64 27.10 22.21
N GLY A 136 15.61 25.77 22.19
CA GLY A 136 14.91 24.96 23.19
C GLY A 136 15.52 25.09 24.59
N LEU A 137 16.85 25.14 24.69
CA LEU A 137 17.57 25.44 25.94
C LEU A 137 17.23 26.83 26.46
N LEU A 138 17.22 27.83 25.60
CA LEU A 138 16.87 29.21 25.97
C LEU A 138 15.41 29.29 26.45
N ALA A 139 14.49 28.64 25.75
CA ALA A 139 13.08 28.57 26.17
C ALA A 139 12.91 27.86 27.52
N GLY A 140 13.65 26.76 27.74
CA GLY A 140 13.66 26.05 29.02
C GLY A 140 14.25 26.89 30.15
N GLY A 141 15.38 27.55 29.90
CA GLY A 141 16.00 28.47 30.86
C GLY A 141 15.09 29.63 31.21
N LEU A 142 14.39 30.22 30.24
CA LEU A 142 13.41 31.27 30.47
C LEU A 142 12.24 30.76 31.32
N HIS A 143 11.73 29.56 31.04
CA HIS A 143 10.66 28.93 31.82
C HIS A 143 11.09 28.70 33.28
N VAL A 144 12.27 28.11 33.50
CA VAL A 144 12.83 27.88 34.84
C VAL A 144 13.03 29.21 35.56
N GLY A 145 13.64 30.20 34.90
CA GLY A 145 13.90 31.52 35.47
C GLY A 145 12.63 32.25 35.89
N MET A 146 11.62 32.29 35.00
CA MET A 146 10.32 32.88 35.32
C MET A 146 9.63 32.14 36.47
N ARG A 147 9.63 30.81 36.50
CA ARG A 147 8.99 30.04 37.59
C ARG A 147 9.72 30.19 38.92
N TYR A 148 11.04 30.27 38.88
CA TYR A 148 11.84 30.52 40.08
C TYR A 148 11.55 31.91 40.66
N VAL A 149 11.48 32.94 39.81
CA VAL A 149 11.22 34.33 40.25
C VAL A 149 9.75 34.54 40.67
N LEU A 150 8.79 34.03 39.90
CA LEU A 150 7.36 34.32 40.10
C LEU A 150 6.72 33.41 41.16
N ASP A 151 7.11 32.14 41.22
CA ASP A 151 6.41 31.12 42.02
C ASP A 151 7.29 30.47 43.09
N GLN A 152 8.58 30.84 43.18
CA GLN A 152 9.59 30.26 44.08
C GLN A 152 9.60 28.73 44.11
N GLN A 153 9.34 28.11 42.96
CA GLN A 153 9.31 26.66 42.84
C GLN A 153 10.70 26.07 43.09
N PRO A 154 10.79 24.90 43.75
CA PRO A 154 12.08 24.26 44.03
C PRO A 154 12.80 23.94 42.72
N LEU A 155 14.08 24.33 42.64
CA LEU A 155 14.90 24.20 41.44
C LEU A 155 14.91 22.77 40.90
N GLY A 156 14.97 21.77 41.79
CA GLY A 156 14.92 20.35 41.42
C GLY A 156 13.65 19.95 40.67
N PHE A 157 12.48 20.48 41.07
CA PHE A 157 11.22 20.24 40.38
C PHE A 157 11.22 20.88 38.98
N LEU A 158 11.73 22.11 38.86
CA LEU A 158 11.82 22.80 37.57
C LEU A 158 12.77 22.08 36.60
N LEU A 159 13.93 21.65 37.08
CA LEU A 159 14.89 20.89 36.28
C LEU A 159 14.33 19.54 35.85
N LEU A 160 13.61 18.84 36.73
CA LEU A 160 12.93 17.59 36.39
C LEU A 160 11.88 17.79 35.29
N ASN A 161 11.11 18.88 35.35
CA ASN A 161 10.10 19.19 34.33
C ASN A 161 10.73 19.48 32.96
N VAL A 162 11.83 20.25 32.93
CA VAL A 162 12.58 20.49 31.69
C VAL A 162 13.18 19.19 31.16
N ALA A 163 13.77 18.37 32.03
CA ALA A 163 14.33 17.08 31.64
C ALA A 163 13.26 16.14 31.06
N LEU A 164 12.09 16.04 31.71
CA LEU A 164 10.97 15.24 31.23
C LEU A 164 10.45 15.76 29.88
N ALA A 165 10.32 17.07 29.71
CA ALA A 165 9.94 17.67 28.43
C ALA A 165 10.92 17.29 27.32
N LEU A 166 12.23 17.37 27.60
CA LEU A 166 13.29 16.99 26.65
C LEU A 166 13.25 15.50 26.31
N VAL A 167 13.03 14.62 27.30
CA VAL A 167 12.93 13.16 27.08
C VAL A 167 11.70 12.80 26.25
N VAL A 168 10.51 13.27 26.65
CA VAL A 168 9.26 13.04 25.90
C VAL A 168 9.43 13.52 24.46
N TYR A 169 10.03 14.69 24.30
CA TYR A 169 10.28 15.27 22.98
C TYR A 169 11.28 14.44 22.15
N ALA A 170 12.37 13.97 22.75
CA ALA A 170 13.36 13.10 22.09
C ALA A 170 12.71 11.79 21.63
N VAL A 171 11.86 11.17 22.47
CA VAL A 171 11.13 9.94 22.15
C VAL A 171 10.15 10.17 21.00
N VAL A 172 9.35 11.24 21.04
CA VAL A 172 8.37 11.55 19.99
C VAL A 172 9.07 11.80 18.65
N THR A 173 10.17 12.53 18.66
CA THR A 173 10.88 12.90 17.43
C THR A 173 11.62 11.71 16.82
N THR A 174 12.33 10.92 17.64
CA THR A 174 13.01 9.70 17.17
C THR A 174 11.99 8.65 16.71
N GLY A 175 10.89 8.48 17.44
CA GLY A 175 9.78 7.61 17.06
C GLY A 175 9.14 8.02 15.74
N ALA A 176 8.91 9.32 15.53
CA ALA A 176 8.39 9.83 14.26
C ALA A 176 9.34 9.53 13.11
N ILE A 177 10.65 9.81 13.26
CA ILE A 177 11.66 9.52 12.24
C ILE A 177 11.71 8.02 11.92
N ALA A 178 11.69 7.16 12.94
CA ALA A 178 11.68 5.70 12.77
C ALA A 178 10.42 5.22 12.04
N LEU A 179 9.25 5.79 12.37
CA LEU A 179 8.00 5.50 11.65
C LEU A 179 8.10 5.89 10.18
N VAL A 180 8.68 7.05 9.86
CA VAL A 180 8.88 7.47 8.45
C VAL A 180 9.72 6.44 7.71
N GLN A 181 10.84 6.05 8.29
CA GLN A 181 11.77 5.09 7.69
C GLN A 181 11.07 3.75 7.43
N LEU A 182 10.31 3.26 8.41
CA LEU A 182 9.54 2.03 8.28
C LEU A 182 8.49 2.10 7.16
N HIS A 183 7.79 3.24 7.02
CA HIS A 183 6.81 3.41 5.95
C HIS A 183 7.46 3.41 4.56
N LEU A 184 8.62 4.06 4.41
CA LEU A 184 9.37 4.07 3.15
C LEU A 184 9.87 2.67 2.77
N GLU A 185 10.42 1.93 3.73
CA GLU A 185 10.86 0.55 3.51
C GLU A 185 9.69 -0.38 3.14
N ARG A 186 8.57 -0.27 3.86
CA ARG A 186 7.38 -1.08 3.59
C ARG A 186 6.81 -0.81 2.20
N ASN A 187 6.76 0.46 1.79
CA ASN A 187 6.23 0.83 0.48
C ASN A 187 7.13 0.31 -0.65
N ALA A 188 8.46 0.37 -0.49
CA ALA A 188 9.40 -0.19 -1.46
C ALA A 188 9.19 -1.71 -1.65
N LEU A 189 9.00 -2.45 -0.56
CA LEU A 189 8.71 -3.90 -0.62
C LEU A 189 7.35 -4.20 -1.27
N GLN A 190 6.34 -3.38 -1.02
CA GLN A 190 5.03 -3.54 -1.66
C GLN A 190 5.09 -3.34 -3.17
N ASP A 191 5.90 -2.39 -3.65
CA ASP A 191 6.11 -2.17 -5.07
C ASP A 191 6.90 -3.32 -5.71
N GLU A 192 7.91 -3.85 -5.03
CA GLU A 192 8.63 -5.05 -5.49
C GLU A 192 7.71 -6.27 -5.60
N LEU A 193 6.85 -6.53 -4.60
CA LEU A 193 5.85 -7.60 -4.66
C LEU A 193 4.84 -7.41 -5.78
N ARG A 194 4.41 -6.17 -6.06
CA ARG A 194 3.52 -5.86 -7.19
C ARG A 194 4.20 -6.17 -8.52
N ILE A 195 5.46 -5.80 -8.69
CA ILE A 195 6.24 -6.10 -9.91
C ILE A 195 6.35 -7.62 -10.09
N THR A 196 6.70 -8.36 -9.04
CA THR A 196 6.84 -9.82 -9.11
C THR A 196 5.52 -10.51 -9.40
N ARG A 197 4.40 -10.07 -8.81
CA ARG A 197 3.06 -10.61 -9.13
C ARG A 197 2.66 -10.35 -10.57
N LYS A 198 2.97 -9.17 -11.13
CA LYS A 198 2.72 -8.89 -12.55
C LYS A 198 3.53 -9.81 -13.44
N LYS A 199 4.83 -10.02 -13.15
CA LYS A 199 5.67 -10.97 -13.88
C LYS A 199 5.14 -12.40 -13.80
N LEU A 200 4.71 -12.86 -12.63
CA LEU A 200 4.13 -14.19 -12.46
C LEU A 200 2.80 -14.34 -13.20
N ALA A 201 1.95 -13.31 -13.20
CA ALA A 201 0.69 -13.31 -13.95
C ALA A 201 0.93 -13.36 -15.47
N GLU A 202 1.98 -12.69 -15.97
CA GLU A 202 2.37 -12.75 -17.38
C GLU A 202 2.87 -14.14 -17.77
N VAL A 203 3.72 -14.76 -16.93
CA VAL A 203 4.19 -16.14 -17.14
C VAL A 203 3.01 -17.11 -17.12
N ARG A 204 2.12 -17.01 -16.13
CA ARG A 204 0.91 -17.85 -16.05
C ARG A 204 0.00 -17.69 -17.25
N ARG A 205 -0.20 -16.46 -17.75
CA ARG A 205 -1.00 -16.23 -18.96
C ARG A 205 -0.41 -16.94 -20.18
N ARG A 206 0.92 -16.92 -20.33
CA ARG A 206 1.60 -17.63 -21.43
C ARG A 206 1.47 -19.15 -21.28
N THR A 207 1.59 -19.70 -20.07
CA THR A 207 1.41 -21.15 -19.84
C THR A 207 -0.04 -21.58 -20.04
N TYR A 208 -1.01 -20.80 -19.53
CA TYR A 208 -2.44 -21.10 -19.73
C TYR A 208 -2.85 -21.02 -21.21
N ALA A 209 -2.32 -20.06 -21.98
CA ALA A 209 -2.62 -19.97 -23.41
C ALA A 209 -2.12 -21.21 -24.20
N LEU A 210 -0.98 -21.77 -23.81
CA LEU A 210 -0.43 -22.98 -24.43
C LEU A 210 -1.22 -24.23 -24.05
N GLU A 211 -1.59 -24.37 -22.77
CA GLU A 211 -2.44 -25.47 -22.30
C GLU A 211 -3.82 -25.45 -22.97
N ASP A 212 -4.41 -24.26 -23.12
CA ASP A 212 -5.74 -24.09 -23.73
C ASP A 212 -5.70 -24.38 -25.23
N GLN A 213 -4.65 -23.96 -25.94
CA GLN A 213 -4.44 -24.32 -27.35
C GLN A 213 -4.30 -25.83 -27.54
N GLN A 214 -3.58 -26.52 -26.65
CA GLN A 214 -3.45 -27.97 -26.71
C GLN A 214 -4.78 -28.68 -26.44
N ARG A 215 -5.58 -28.19 -25.48
CA ARG A 215 -6.93 -28.70 -25.22
C ARG A 215 -7.85 -28.49 -26.41
N GLN A 216 -7.84 -27.29 -27.00
CA GLN A 216 -8.67 -26.94 -28.14
C GLN A 216 -8.30 -27.76 -29.38
N LEU A 217 -7.01 -27.99 -29.65
CA LEU A 217 -6.56 -28.88 -30.72
C LEU A 217 -7.02 -30.32 -30.50
N ARG A 218 -6.97 -30.82 -29.26
CA ARG A 218 -7.45 -32.17 -28.92
C ARG A 218 -8.96 -32.31 -29.18
N THR A 219 -9.76 -31.38 -28.68
CA THR A 219 -11.22 -31.39 -28.86
C THR A 219 -11.64 -31.27 -30.33
N VAL A 220 -11.00 -30.39 -31.11
CA VAL A 220 -11.30 -30.27 -32.55
C VAL A 220 -10.96 -31.57 -33.29
N HIS A 221 -9.89 -32.23 -32.88
CA HIS A 221 -9.43 -33.45 -33.52
C HIS A 221 -10.29 -34.68 -33.16
N ASP A 222 -10.76 -34.76 -31.92
CA ASP A 222 -11.71 -35.79 -31.48
C ASP A 222 -13.05 -35.66 -32.23
N ASN A 223 -13.54 -34.42 -32.36
CA ASN A 223 -14.76 -34.13 -33.13
C ASN A 223 -14.59 -34.50 -34.63
N LEU A 224 -13.42 -34.26 -35.22
CA LEU A 224 -13.12 -34.64 -36.60
C LEU A 224 -13.17 -36.17 -36.79
N THR A 225 -12.53 -36.91 -35.86
CA THR A 225 -12.49 -38.37 -35.88
C THR A 225 -13.90 -38.95 -35.71
N GLN A 226 -14.68 -38.42 -34.76
CA GLN A 226 -16.06 -38.83 -34.55
C GLN A 226 -16.96 -38.55 -35.76
N GLY A 227 -16.82 -37.36 -36.38
CA GLY A 227 -17.55 -37.00 -37.60
C GLY A 227 -17.24 -37.94 -38.77
N LEU A 228 -15.97 -38.29 -38.96
CA LEU A 228 -15.54 -39.24 -40.00
C LEU A 228 -16.09 -40.66 -39.75
N ILE A 229 -16.11 -41.12 -38.49
CA ILE A 229 -16.71 -42.42 -38.12
C ILE A 229 -18.21 -42.41 -38.46
N SER A 230 -18.93 -41.34 -38.10
CA SER A 230 -20.36 -41.20 -38.40
C SER A 230 -20.64 -41.21 -39.91
N ILE A 231 -19.82 -40.52 -40.73
CA ILE A 231 -19.94 -40.53 -42.19
C ILE A 231 -19.73 -41.93 -42.77
N VAL A 232 -18.69 -42.64 -42.31
CA VAL A 232 -18.44 -44.03 -42.75
C VAL A 232 -19.60 -44.95 -42.38
N MET A 233 -20.19 -44.77 -41.18
CA MET A 233 -21.35 -45.55 -40.74
C MET A 233 -22.61 -45.24 -41.55
N HIS A 234 -22.90 -43.96 -41.81
CA HIS A 234 -24.04 -43.56 -42.65
C HIS A 234 -23.92 -44.09 -44.08
N LEU A 235 -22.72 -44.02 -44.68
CA LEU A 235 -22.46 -44.60 -45.99
C LEU A 235 -22.62 -46.13 -46.00
N ALA A 236 -22.24 -46.81 -44.92
CA ALA A 236 -22.43 -48.26 -44.78
C ALA A 236 -23.91 -48.65 -44.65
N VAL A 237 -24.73 -47.83 -43.97
CA VAL A 237 -26.18 -48.05 -43.87
C VAL A 237 -26.87 -47.75 -45.21
N ALA A 238 -26.48 -46.67 -45.89
CA ALA A 238 -27.02 -46.32 -47.20
C ALA A 238 -26.77 -47.41 -48.25
N ASP A 239 -25.58 -48.00 -48.28
CA ASP A 239 -25.25 -49.13 -49.18
C ASP A 239 -26.12 -50.37 -48.90
N LYS A 240 -26.36 -50.70 -47.62
CA LYS A 240 -27.19 -51.84 -47.21
C LYS A 240 -28.69 -51.64 -47.50
N MET A 241 -29.19 -50.40 -47.46
CA MET A 241 -30.60 -50.08 -47.69
C MET A 241 -30.95 -49.91 -49.19
N MET A 242 -29.99 -49.93 -50.11
CA MET A 242 -30.25 -49.77 -51.56
C MET A 242 -30.92 -51.02 -52.18
N PRO A 243 -32.09 -50.88 -52.85
CA PRO A 243 -32.77 -51.97 -53.55
C PRO A 243 -31.91 -52.63 -54.65
N ARG A 244 -32.09 -53.93 -54.91
CA ARG A 244 -31.31 -54.70 -55.92
C ARG A 244 -31.44 -54.17 -57.36
N ASN A 245 -32.43 -53.31 -57.65
CA ASN A 245 -32.68 -52.73 -58.98
C ASN A 245 -32.14 -51.28 -59.13
N THR A 246 -31.28 -50.83 -58.20
CA THR A 246 -30.69 -49.48 -58.22
C THR A 246 -29.64 -49.36 -59.34
N TYR A 247 -29.62 -48.25 -60.07
CA TYR A 247 -28.69 -47.97 -61.17
C TYR A 247 -27.23 -48.21 -60.74
N SER A 248 -26.46 -48.95 -61.55
CA SER A 248 -25.09 -49.41 -61.21
C SER A 248 -24.15 -48.27 -60.81
N GLY A 249 -24.30 -47.09 -61.43
CA GLY A 249 -23.53 -45.88 -61.08
C GLY A 249 -23.74 -45.40 -59.65
N SER A 250 -24.96 -45.51 -59.09
CA SER A 250 -25.25 -45.02 -57.73
C SER A 250 -24.59 -45.86 -56.64
N ARG A 251 -24.53 -47.19 -56.81
CA ARG A 251 -23.78 -48.07 -55.89
C ARG A 251 -22.28 -47.83 -55.97
N GLN A 252 -21.75 -47.63 -57.18
CA GLN A 252 -20.33 -47.32 -57.38
C GLN A 252 -19.93 -46.00 -56.70
N HIS A 253 -20.79 -44.97 -56.74
CA HIS A 253 -20.53 -43.70 -56.07
C HIS A 253 -20.56 -43.80 -54.54
N VAL A 254 -21.42 -44.64 -53.94
CA VAL A 254 -21.44 -44.87 -52.48
C VAL A 254 -20.19 -45.62 -52.02
N GLU A 255 -19.77 -46.64 -52.76
CA GLU A 255 -18.54 -47.38 -52.43
C GLU A 255 -17.29 -46.50 -52.59
N GLN A 256 -17.27 -45.63 -53.62
CA GLN A 256 -16.20 -44.66 -53.81
C GLN A 256 -16.17 -43.59 -52.70
N ALA A 257 -17.34 -43.10 -52.25
CA ALA A 257 -17.42 -42.19 -51.11
C ALA A 257 -16.95 -42.87 -49.80
N ARG A 258 -17.25 -44.16 -49.63
CA ARG A 258 -16.83 -44.95 -48.47
C ARG A 258 -15.33 -45.22 -48.45
N SER A 259 -14.72 -45.53 -49.59
CA SER A 259 -13.29 -45.77 -49.69
C SER A 259 -12.49 -44.50 -49.36
N VAL A 260 -12.91 -43.35 -49.90
CA VAL A 260 -12.31 -42.04 -49.60
C VAL A 260 -12.46 -41.68 -48.11
N ALA A 261 -13.63 -41.91 -47.50
CA ALA A 261 -13.84 -41.62 -46.08
C ALA A 261 -12.98 -42.52 -45.16
N ARG A 262 -12.81 -43.80 -45.51
CA ARG A 262 -11.93 -44.73 -44.77
C ARG A 262 -10.46 -44.36 -44.89
N GLU A 263 -10.01 -43.97 -46.08
CA GLU A 263 -8.64 -43.51 -46.31
C GLU A 263 -8.33 -42.27 -45.48
N LYS A 264 -9.25 -41.29 -45.45
CA LYS A 264 -9.10 -40.09 -44.63
C LYS A 264 -9.11 -40.38 -43.13
N LEU A 265 -9.90 -41.33 -42.65
CA LEU A 265 -9.85 -41.78 -41.25
C LEU A 265 -8.50 -42.46 -40.92
N ALA A 266 -7.96 -43.25 -41.84
CA ALA A 266 -6.67 -43.91 -41.67
C ALA A 266 -5.50 -42.91 -41.65
N ASP A 267 -5.54 -41.88 -42.50
CA ASP A 267 -4.58 -40.77 -42.48
C ASP A 267 -4.58 -40.02 -41.14
N VAL A 268 -5.77 -39.71 -40.62
CA VAL A 268 -5.95 -39.04 -39.33
C VAL A 268 -5.39 -39.90 -38.17
N ARG A 269 -5.70 -41.21 -38.15
CA ARG A 269 -5.15 -42.15 -37.17
C ARG A 269 -3.63 -42.29 -37.24
N ARG A 270 -3.04 -42.30 -38.46
CA ARG A 270 -1.58 -42.33 -38.65
C ARG A 270 -0.91 -41.05 -38.16
N TRP A 271 -1.52 -39.90 -38.44
CA TRP A 271 -1.02 -38.61 -37.97
C TRP A 271 -1.05 -38.53 -36.42
N LEU A 272 -2.13 -38.98 -35.79
CA LEU A 272 -2.24 -39.13 -34.32
C LEU A 272 -1.11 -39.96 -33.70
N LYS A 273 -0.78 -41.10 -34.32
CA LYS A 273 0.31 -41.96 -33.87
C LYS A 273 1.68 -41.27 -33.93
N LYS A 274 1.86 -40.33 -34.86
CA LYS A 274 3.12 -39.58 -35.05
C LYS A 274 3.28 -38.42 -34.07
N THR A 275 2.19 -37.78 -33.66
CA THR A 275 2.22 -36.59 -32.80
C THR A 275 2.36 -36.91 -31.30
N GLY A 276 2.46 -38.19 -30.93
CA GLY A 276 2.77 -38.62 -29.56
C GLY A 276 1.63 -38.40 -28.55
N GLN A 277 0.40 -38.21 -29.01
CA GLN A 277 -0.75 -37.97 -28.13
C GLN A 277 -1.44 -39.29 -27.74
N HIS A 278 -0.67 -40.19 -27.12
CA HIS A 278 -1.14 -41.51 -26.68
C HIS A 278 -1.57 -41.45 -25.21
N ASP A 279 -2.67 -40.76 -24.91
CA ASP A 279 -3.18 -40.72 -23.52
C ASP A 279 -4.70 -40.50 -23.41
N ALA A 280 -5.48 -40.80 -24.46
CA ALA A 280 -6.94 -40.61 -24.38
C ALA A 280 -7.80 -41.59 -25.20
N LEU A 281 -7.28 -42.75 -25.59
CA LEU A 281 -8.16 -43.83 -26.05
C LEU A 281 -7.67 -45.13 -25.40
N PRO A 282 -8.51 -45.85 -24.63
CA PRO A 282 -8.14 -47.19 -24.19
C PRO A 282 -7.83 -48.04 -25.43
N PRO A 283 -6.85 -48.96 -25.34
CA PRO A 283 -6.49 -49.82 -26.45
C PRO A 283 -7.75 -50.53 -26.94
N GLU A 284 -7.98 -50.49 -28.27
CA GLU A 284 -8.98 -51.34 -28.93
C GLU A 284 -8.68 -52.79 -28.51
N LEU A 285 -9.46 -53.31 -27.55
CA LEU A 285 -9.51 -54.73 -27.26
C LEU A 285 -10.01 -55.43 -28.52
N PRO A 286 -9.35 -56.50 -28.99
CA PRO A 286 -9.83 -57.26 -30.12
C PRO A 286 -11.22 -57.81 -29.78
N VAL A 287 -12.20 -57.50 -30.64
CA VAL A 287 -13.63 -57.88 -30.56
C VAL A 287 -13.85 -59.40 -30.38
N THR A 288 -12.81 -60.21 -30.49
CA THR A 288 -12.84 -61.66 -30.23
C THR A 288 -12.88 -62.00 -28.73
N GLU A 289 -12.28 -61.21 -27.84
CA GLU A 289 -12.25 -61.51 -26.39
C GLU A 289 -13.54 -61.08 -25.67
N GLU A 290 -14.20 -60.00 -26.07
CA GLU A 290 -15.50 -59.59 -25.48
C GLU A 290 -16.64 -60.55 -25.84
N LEU A 291 -16.61 -61.19 -27.02
CA LEU A 291 -17.61 -62.19 -27.39
C LEU A 291 -17.44 -63.51 -26.62
N GLU A 292 -16.21 -63.90 -26.26
CA GLU A 292 -15.96 -65.06 -25.39
C GLU A 292 -16.30 -64.76 -23.92
N LEU A 293 -16.00 -63.55 -23.41
CA LEU A 293 -16.30 -63.15 -22.03
C LEU A 293 -17.80 -62.95 -21.79
N ILE A 294 -18.54 -62.43 -22.77
CA ILE A 294 -20.01 -62.31 -22.69
C ILE A 294 -20.67 -63.69 -22.88
N SER A 295 -20.10 -64.57 -23.72
CA SER A 295 -20.58 -65.95 -23.86
C SER A 295 -20.36 -66.80 -22.60
N SER A 296 -19.27 -66.59 -21.86
CA SER A 296 -18.98 -67.31 -20.61
C SER A 296 -19.82 -66.80 -19.44
N LEU A 297 -20.04 -65.48 -19.33
CA LEU A 297 -20.90 -64.89 -18.30
C LEU A 297 -22.39 -65.22 -18.50
N VAL A 298 -22.87 -65.38 -19.74
CA VAL A 298 -24.26 -65.79 -20.02
C VAL A 298 -24.49 -67.29 -19.78
N GLN A 299 -23.44 -68.13 -19.73
CA GLN A 299 -23.56 -69.55 -19.39
C GLN A 299 -23.52 -69.84 -17.88
N GLU A 300 -23.00 -68.94 -17.04
CA GLU A 300 -22.99 -69.11 -15.58
C GLU A 300 -24.25 -68.57 -14.87
N GLU A 301 -25.11 -67.78 -15.53
CA GLU A 301 -26.26 -67.12 -14.88
C GLU A 301 -27.63 -67.53 -15.45
N LYS A 302 -27.85 -68.83 -15.63
CA LYS A 302 -29.19 -69.42 -15.56
C LYS A 302 -29.14 -70.82 -14.93
N PRO A 303 -30.06 -71.09 -14.00
CA PRO A 303 -29.81 -71.74 -12.71
C PRO A 303 -29.46 -73.22 -12.76
#